data_AF-A0A518VCJ1-F1
#
_entry.id   AF-A0A518VCJ1-F1
#
_cell.length_a   1.000
_cell.length_b   1.000
_cell.length_c   1.000
_cell.angle_alpha   90.00
_cell.angle_beta   90.00
_cell.angle_gamma   90.00
#
_symmetry.space_group_name_H-M   'P 1'
#
loop_
_entity.id
_entity.type
_entity.pdbx_description
1 polymer ?
#
loop_
_entity_poly.entity_id
_entity_poly.type
_entity_poly.pdbx_seq_one_letter_code
_entity_poly.pdbx_strand_id
1 'polypeptide(L)' 'MKNFTFEGLQFKPLNTLKGKQGEFFAISKRISDKGLTPEDWNYDEFYQVAKENGAGEIDLFEMNGKVVIPAENYLFEYK' A
#
# COMPACT_ATOMS: atom_id res chain seq x y z
N MET A 1 8.97 -10.13 7.40
CA MET A 1 8.41 -8.81 7.06
C MET A 1 8.89 -7.82 8.10
N LYS A 2 9.40 -6.67 7.68
CA LYS A 2 9.79 -5.56 8.55
C LYS A 2 9.09 -4.29 8.11
N ASN A 3 8.95 -3.32 9.01
CA ASN A 3 8.55 -1.97 8.65
C ASN A 3 9.67 -1.34 7.79
N PHE A 4 9.28 -0.45 6.89
CA PHE A 4 10.22 0.24 6.01
C PHE A 4 9.80 1.70 5.81
N THR A 5 10.72 2.50 5.28
CA THR A 5 10.48 3.91 4.98
C THR A 5 10.58 4.11 3.48
N PHE A 6 9.64 4.87 2.92
CA PHE A 6 9.63 5.29 1.51
C PHE A 6 9.08 6.72 1.46
N GLU A 7 9.77 7.62 0.74
CA GLU A 7 9.42 9.06 0.69
C GLU A 7 9.16 9.70 2.06
N GLY A 8 10.00 9.36 3.05
CA GLY A 8 9.88 9.88 4.43
C GLY A 8 8.70 9.33 5.24
N LEU A 9 7.88 8.45 4.66
CA LEU A 9 6.73 7.82 5.31
C LEU A 9 7.08 6.41 5.79
N GLN A 10 6.64 6.08 7.00
CA GLN A 10 6.83 4.73 7.55
C GLN A 10 5.64 3.84 7.18
N PHE A 11 5.96 2.70 6.57
CA PHE A 11 5.01 1.66 6.18
C PHE A 11 5.22 0.41 7.03
N LYS A 12 4.12 -0.08 7.58
CA LYS A 12 4.06 -1.36 8.28
C LYS A 12 3.24 -2.34 7.43
N PRO A 13 3.85 -3.42 6.91
CA PRO A 13 3.13 -4.43 6.14
C PRO A 13 2.00 -5.07 6.97
N LEU A 14 0.82 -5.24 6.39
CA LEU A 14 -0.32 -5.84 7.06
C LEU A 14 -0.71 -7.19 6.48
N ASN A 15 -1.23 -7.21 5.25
CA ASN A 15 -1.76 -8.43 4.64
C ASN A 15 -1.87 -8.33 3.11
N THR A 16 -1.89 -9.50 2.48
CA THR A 16 -2.27 -9.68 1.07
C THR A 16 -3.77 -9.93 0.99
N LEU A 17 -4.45 -9.31 0.04
CA LEU A 17 -5.86 -9.55 -0.26
C LEU A 17 -5.99 -10.84 -1.09
N LYS A 18 -6.80 -11.78 -0.61
CA LYS A 18 -6.99 -13.09 -1.25
C LYS A 18 -8.45 -13.37 -1.57
N GLY A 19 -8.68 -14.18 -2.60
CA GLY A 19 -10.01 -14.56 -3.06
C GLY A 19 -10.88 -13.33 -3.36
N LYS A 20 -12.15 -13.36 -2.94
CA LYS A 20 -13.13 -12.28 -3.21
C LYS A 20 -12.69 -10.90 -2.72
N GLN A 21 -11.82 -10.81 -1.72
CA GLN A 21 -11.36 -9.51 -1.20
C GLN A 21 -10.31 -8.85 -2.09
N GLY A 22 -9.57 -9.66 -2.87
CA GLY A 22 -8.58 -9.18 -3.86
C GLY A 22 -9.19 -8.88 -5.23
N GLU A 23 -10.49 -9.13 -5.42
CA GLU A 23 -11.17 -8.79 -6.67
C GLU A 23 -11.30 -7.27 -6.80
N PHE A 24 -11.04 -6.75 -8.00
CA PHE A 24 -11.09 -5.32 -8.29
C PHE A 24 -12.38 -4.64 -7.79
N PHE A 25 -13.54 -5.28 -8.00
CA PHE A 25 -14.83 -4.74 -7.56
C PHE A 25 -15.00 -4.67 -6.04
N ALA A 26 -14.37 -5.59 -5.30
CA ALA A 26 -14.39 -5.56 -3.84
C ALA A 26 -13.44 -4.47 -3.31
N ILE A 27 -12.26 -4.34 -3.92
CA ILE A 27 -11.27 -3.30 -3.60
C ILE A 27 -11.85 -1.91 -3.90
N SER A 28 -12.45 -1.71 -5.08
CA SER A 28 -12.96 -0.40 -5.50
C SER A 28 -14.04 0.18 -4.59
N LYS A 29 -14.78 -0.67 -3.87
CA LYS A 29 -15.77 -0.25 -2.86
C LYS A 29 -15.16 0.19 -1.53
N ARG A 30 -13.89 -0.11 -1.32
CA ARG A 30 -13.17 0.05 -0.04
C ARG A 30 -12.08 1.11 -0.10
N ILE A 31 -11.66 1.48 -1.30
CA ILE A 31 -10.63 2.50 -1.50
C ILE A 31 -11.23 3.90 -1.59
N SER A 32 -10.48 4.88 -1.13
CA SER A 32 -10.78 6.28 -1.37
C SER A 32 -9.50 7.08 -1.55
N ASP A 33 -9.49 7.96 -2.54
CA ASP A 33 -8.42 8.94 -2.70
C ASP A 33 -8.59 10.03 -1.64
N LYS A 34 -7.58 10.20 -0.81
CA LYS A 34 -7.52 11.20 0.27
C LYS A 34 -6.31 12.11 0.15
N GLY A 35 -5.64 12.12 -1.00
CA GLY A 35 -4.38 12.86 -1.20
C GLY A 35 -3.26 12.33 -0.31
N LEU A 36 -3.14 11.00 -0.18
CA LEU A 36 -2.06 10.35 0.58
C LEU A 36 -0.81 10.09 -0.25
N THR A 37 -0.93 10.16 -1.59
CA THR A 37 0.16 9.93 -2.53
C THR A 37 1.26 10.99 -2.33
N PRO A 38 2.50 10.61 -2.03
CA PRO A 38 3.66 11.50 -2.04
C PRO A 38 3.89 12.14 -3.41
N GLU A 39 4.59 13.28 -3.46
CA GLU A 39 4.93 13.95 -4.72
C GLU A 39 5.80 13.07 -5.62
N ASP A 40 6.82 12.43 -5.05
CA ASP A 40 7.75 11.53 -5.76
C ASP A 40 7.29 10.06 -5.73
N TRP A 41 5.97 9.81 -5.69
CA TRP A 41 5.44 8.45 -5.64
C TRP A 41 5.80 7.64 -6.89
N ASN A 42 6.51 6.53 -6.68
CA ASN A 42 6.79 5.53 -7.69
C ASN A 42 6.43 4.14 -7.17
N TYR A 43 5.43 3.50 -7.78
CA TYR A 43 4.93 2.20 -7.36
C TYR A 43 5.97 1.08 -7.44
N ASP A 44 6.78 1.07 -8.50
CA ASP A 44 7.78 0.02 -8.70
C ASP A 44 8.92 0.15 -7.69
N GLU A 45 9.39 1.38 -7.45
CA GLU A 45 10.41 1.65 -6.43
C GLU A 45 9.89 1.35 -5.02
N PHE A 46 8.64 1.72 -4.72
CA PHE A 46 7.99 1.35 -3.47
C PHE A 46 8.01 -0.17 -3.25
N TYR A 47 7.62 -0.96 -4.26
CA TYR A 47 7.60 -2.41 -4.16
C TYR A 47 8.99 -3.04 -4.17
N GLN A 48 10.00 -2.39 -4.77
CA GLN A 48 11.39 -2.80 -4.63
C GLN A 48 11.83 -2.68 -3.16
N VAL A 49 11.60 -1.54 -2.52
CA VAL A 49 11.91 -1.34 -1.09
C VAL A 49 11.10 -2.30 -0.21
N ALA A 50 9.81 -2.51 -0.52
CA ALA A 50 8.97 -3.45 0.20
C ALA A 50 9.53 -4.88 0.11
N LYS A 51 9.97 -5.31 -1.08
CA LYS A 51 10.57 -6.63 -1.31
C LYS A 51 11.87 -6.83 -0.53
N GLU A 52 12.75 -5.84 -0.51
CA GLU A 52 13.98 -5.85 0.30
C GLU A 52 13.69 -6.03 1.81
N ASN A 53 12.51 -5.58 2.25
CA ASN A 53 12.02 -5.73 3.63
C ASN A 53 11.10 -6.96 3.84
N GLY A 54 11.02 -7.83 2.82
CA GLY A 54 10.26 -9.08 2.84
C GLY A 54 8.74 -8.90 2.74
N ALA A 55 8.27 -7.77 2.21
CA ALA A 55 6.86 -7.39 2.05
C ALA A 55 6.44 -7.24 0.57
N GLY A 56 7.19 -7.83 -0.37
CA GLY A 56 6.96 -7.67 -1.81
C GLY A 56 5.64 -8.25 -2.34
N GLU A 57 4.94 -9.09 -1.57
CA GLU A 57 3.63 -9.66 -1.93
C GLU A 57 2.48 -9.08 -1.08
N ILE A 58 2.73 -7.98 -0.36
CA ILE A 58 1.73 -7.36 0.52
C ILE A 58 0.97 -6.28 -0.24
N ASP A 59 -0.35 -6.29 -0.12
CA ASP A 59 -1.23 -5.30 -0.75
C ASP A 59 -1.59 -4.17 0.22
N LEU A 60 -1.75 -4.49 1.51
CA LEU A 60 -2.17 -3.53 2.53
C LEU A 60 -1.04 -3.16 3.48
N PHE A 61 -0.90 -1.86 3.71
CA PHE A 61 0.10 -1.30 4.63
C PHE A 61 -0.58 -0.35 5.63
N GLU A 62 -0.02 -0.24 6.82
CA GLU A 62 -0.37 0.82 7.78
C GLU A 62 0.62 1.97 7.65
N MET A 63 0.11 3.19 7.52
CA MET A 63 0.88 4.42 7.41
C MET A 63 0.15 5.53 8.17
N ASN A 64 0.79 6.15 9.16
CA ASN A 64 0.21 7.22 9.98
C ASN A 64 -1.19 6.87 10.55
N GLY A 65 -1.37 5.62 11.00
CA GLY A 65 -2.64 5.12 11.55
C GLY A 65 -3.73 4.82 10.52
N LYS A 66 -3.44 4.94 9.22
CA LYS A 66 -4.35 4.61 8.11
C LYS A 66 -3.93 3.30 7.46
N VAL A 67 -4.91 2.49 7.06
CA VAL A 67 -4.65 1.35 6.16
C VAL A 67 -4.68 1.89 4.74
N VAL A 68 -3.64 1.60 3.98
CA VAL A 68 -3.46 2.06 2.61
C VAL A 68 -3.19 0.91 1.66
N ILE A 69 -3.61 1.09 0.41
CA ILE A 69 -3.29 0.21 -0.71
C ILE A 69 -2.54 1.01 -1.79
N PRO A 70 -1.26 0.68 -2.03
CA PRO A 70 -0.48 1.19 -3.16
C PRO A 70 -1.11 0.77 -4.50
N ALA A 71 -1.18 1.71 -5.42
CA ALA A 71 -1.51 1.49 -6.82
C ALA A 71 -0.54 2.31 -7.69
N GLU A 72 -0.49 2.00 -8.99
CA GLU A 72 0.50 2.52 -9.94
C GLU A 72 0.81 4.02 -9.75
N ASN A 73 -0.22 4.86 -9.73
CA ASN A 73 -0.06 6.32 -9.58
C ASN A 73 -0.61 6.87 -8.26
N TYR A 74 -1.10 6.02 -7.36
CA TYR A 74 -1.87 6.48 -6.20
C TYR A 74 -1.64 5.64 -4.95
N LEU A 75 -1.70 6.28 -3.79
CA LEU A 75 -1.83 5.62 -2.50
C LEU A 75 -3.24 5.85 -1.95
N PHE A 76 -4.08 4.83 -1.98
CA PHE A 76 -5.47 4.96 -1.52
C PHE A 76 -5.62 4.59 -0.05
N GLU A 77 -6.51 5.27 0.67
CA GLU A 77 -6.99 4.80 1.99
C GLU A 77 -7.96 3.63 1.78
N TYR A 78 -7.80 2.53 2.53
CA TYR A 78 -8.61 1.32 2.45
C TYR A 78 -9.47 1.13 3.72
N LYS A 79 -10.79 0.88 3.57
CA LYS A 79 -11.78 0.69 4.67
C LYS A 79 -12.65 -0.55 4.52
#